data_AF-A0A419G9H8-F1
#
_entry.id   AF-A0A419G9H8-F1
#
_cell.length_a   1.000
_cell.length_b   1.000
_cell.length_c   1.000
_cell.angle_alpha   90.00
_cell.angle_beta   90.00
_cell.angle_gamma   90.00
#
_symmetry.space_group_name_H-M   'P 1'
#
loop_
_entity.id
_entity.type
_entity.pdbx_description
1 polymer ?
#
loop_
_entity_poly.entity_id
_entity_poly.type
_entity_poly.pdbx_seq_one_letter_code
_entity_poly.pdbx_strand_id
1 'polypeptide(L)'
;MNATAPIDINGAGASSDVFSMENFSHATIIVQLGVTGAATTITVKECDDVTPTNSTAIAFYYYSETTAAGDTLSTRTAATTSGITGSTNDGVMYVIEIDASQLTDGYKYLQVCASDPSAATLYSCVAILSGSRYSGDPATEAITAIV
;
A
#
# COMPACT_ATOMS: atom_id res chain seq x y z
N MET A 1 -4.92 -2.79 9.43
CA MET A 1 -4.78 -1.38 9.84
C MET A 1 -5.27 -0.47 8.73
N ASN A 2 -5.86 0.67 9.11
CA ASN A 2 -6.18 1.75 8.16
C ASN A 2 -4.90 2.58 7.95
N ALA A 3 -4.16 2.30 6.88
CA ALA A 3 -2.85 2.91 6.62
C ALA A 3 -2.98 4.32 6.02
N THR A 4 -4.10 4.61 5.37
CA THR A 4 -4.49 5.95 4.96
C THR A 4 -6.00 6.02 4.91
N ALA A 5 -6.59 6.88 5.73
CA ALA A 5 -8.02 7.19 5.65
C ALA A 5 -8.35 7.77 4.26
N PRO A 6 -9.62 7.71 3.81
CA PRO A 6 -10.03 8.32 2.55
C PRO A 6 -9.67 9.82 2.49
N ILE A 7 -8.90 10.20 1.48
CA ILE A 7 -8.47 11.58 1.23
C ILE A 7 -8.49 11.90 -0.26
N ASP A 8 -8.60 13.18 -0.61
CA ASP A 8 -8.28 13.66 -1.97
C ASP A 8 -6.76 13.85 -2.08
N ILE A 9 -6.13 13.20 -3.06
CA ILE A 9 -4.67 13.23 -3.27
C ILE A 9 -4.22 14.32 -4.27
N ASN A 10 -5.15 15.14 -4.76
CA ASN A 10 -4.85 16.23 -5.66
C ASN A 10 -3.91 17.29 -5.02
N GLY A 11 -2.86 17.65 -5.74
CA GLY A 11 -1.92 18.73 -5.41
C GLY A 11 -0.69 18.30 -4.59
N ALA A 12 -0.67 17.08 -4.03
CA ALA A 12 0.47 16.60 -3.24
C ALA A 12 0.71 15.08 -3.30
N GLY A 13 -0.26 14.28 -3.73
CA GLY A 13 -0.20 12.84 -3.55
C GLY A 13 -0.41 12.46 -2.08
N ALA A 14 -0.08 11.22 -1.74
CA ALA A 14 -0.11 10.76 -0.37
C ALA A 14 0.93 9.67 -0.11
N SER A 15 1.40 9.63 1.13
CA SER A 15 2.12 8.50 1.69
C SER A 15 1.34 7.96 2.87
N SER A 16 1.22 6.64 2.97
CA SER A 16 0.57 6.00 4.09
C SER A 16 1.39 6.15 5.37
N ASP A 17 0.75 5.82 6.49
CA ASP A 17 1.48 5.47 7.70
C ASP A 17 2.48 4.35 7.38
N VAL A 18 3.62 4.39 8.07
CA VAL A 18 4.67 3.37 7.98
C VAL A 18 4.30 2.23 8.92
N PHE A 19 4.39 0.98 8.45
CA PHE A 19 4.00 -0.19 9.25
C PHE A 19 5.04 -1.31 9.21
N SER A 20 5.19 -2.01 10.34
CA SER A 20 6.23 -3.02 10.54
C SER A 20 5.83 -4.40 10.03
N MET A 21 6.77 -5.05 9.35
CA MET A 21 6.71 -6.46 8.93
C MET A 21 7.47 -7.40 9.88
N GLU A 22 8.12 -6.88 10.94
CA GLU A 22 9.05 -7.66 11.78
C GLU A 22 8.43 -8.93 12.39
N ASN A 23 7.14 -8.89 12.70
CA ASN A 23 6.40 -9.99 13.32
C ASN A 23 5.46 -10.75 12.38
N PHE A 24 5.43 -10.38 11.09
CA PHE A 24 4.48 -10.88 10.10
C PHE A 24 5.22 -11.41 8.88
N SER A 25 4.79 -12.55 8.34
CA SER A 25 5.42 -13.09 7.13
C SER A 25 4.91 -12.42 5.86
N HIS A 26 3.74 -11.78 5.90
CA HIS A 26 3.02 -11.35 4.70
C HIS A 26 2.13 -10.12 4.95
N ALA A 27 2.09 -9.23 3.96
CA ALA A 27 1.21 -8.07 3.92
C ALA A 27 0.34 -8.09 2.66
N THR A 28 -0.97 -8.06 2.88
CA THR A 28 -1.97 -7.80 1.86
C THR A 28 -2.45 -6.37 2.01
N ILE A 29 -2.18 -5.53 1.01
CA ILE A 29 -2.47 -4.11 1.02
C ILE A 29 -3.56 -3.83 -0.01
N ILE A 30 -4.70 -3.30 0.45
CA ILE A 30 -5.80 -2.89 -0.41
C ILE A 30 -5.71 -1.38 -0.60
N VAL A 31 -5.49 -0.96 -1.84
CA VAL A 31 -5.58 0.43 -2.28
C VAL A 31 -6.88 0.60 -3.03
N GLN A 32 -7.68 1.59 -2.62
CA GLN A 32 -8.96 1.90 -3.26
C GLN A 32 -8.92 3.28 -3.87
N LEU A 33 -9.46 3.41 -5.08
CA LEU A 33 -9.71 4.69 -5.74
C LEU A 33 -11.22 4.86 -5.89
N GLY A 34 -11.78 5.82 -5.14
CA GLY A 34 -13.23 6.06 -5.10
C GLY A 34 -13.69 6.84 -6.33
N VAL A 35 -13.19 8.07 -6.46
CA VAL A 35 -13.33 8.92 -7.64
C VAL A 35 -11.93 9.08 -8.22
N THR A 36 -11.78 9.03 -9.54
CA THR A 36 -10.49 9.15 -10.20
C THR A 36 -10.54 10.18 -11.34
N GLY A 37 -10.17 11.42 -11.05
CA GLY A 37 -10.10 12.48 -12.08
C GLY A 37 -8.95 12.30 -13.08
N ALA A 38 -7.86 11.66 -12.65
CA ALA A 38 -6.73 11.28 -13.48
C ALA A 38 -5.93 10.14 -12.84
N ALA A 39 -5.10 9.45 -13.64
CA ALA A 39 -4.30 8.33 -13.17
C ALA A 39 -3.28 8.76 -12.10
N THR A 40 -3.22 8.01 -11.00
CA THR A 40 -2.19 8.13 -9.96
C THR A 40 -1.20 6.96 -10.07
N THR A 41 0.08 7.19 -9.81
CA THR A 41 1.07 6.10 -9.70
C THR A 41 1.11 5.61 -8.26
N ILE A 42 0.87 4.31 -8.07
CA ILE A 42 0.95 3.64 -6.76
C ILE A 42 2.28 2.90 -6.68
N THR A 43 3.09 3.24 -5.68
CA THR A 43 4.38 2.60 -5.36
C THR A 43 4.36 2.10 -3.92
N VAL A 44 5.27 1.18 -3.60
CA VAL A 44 5.55 0.77 -2.23
C VAL A 44 7.02 1.00 -1.95
N LYS A 45 7.32 1.54 -0.77
CA LYS A 45 8.66 1.70 -0.26
C LYS A 45 8.89 0.76 0.91
N GLU A 46 10.07 0.16 0.95
CA GLU A 46 10.61 -0.42 2.17
C GLU A 46 11.35 0.68 2.96
N CYS A 47 11.19 0.67 4.28
CA CYS A 47 11.75 1.66 5.21
C CYS A 47 12.54 1.00 6.35
N ASP A 48 13.55 1.69 6.85
CA ASP A 48 14.41 1.21 7.94
C ASP A 48 13.80 1.42 9.33
N ASP A 49 13.03 2.50 9.51
CA ASP A 49 12.30 2.83 10.74
C ASP A 49 10.89 3.40 10.45
N VAL A 50 10.17 3.81 11.50
CA VAL A 50 8.81 4.37 11.42
C VAL A 50 8.76 5.84 11.00
N THR A 51 9.89 6.54 10.98
CA THR A 51 10.04 7.92 10.50
C THR A 51 11.20 7.93 9.49
N PRO A 52 10.98 7.34 8.31
CA PRO A 52 12.03 6.68 7.54
C PRO A 52 13.24 7.58 7.34
N THR A 53 14.36 7.21 7.96
CA THR A 53 15.65 7.84 7.68
C THR A 53 16.12 7.41 6.30
N ASN A 54 15.92 6.13 5.98
CA ASN A 54 16.19 5.54 4.67
C ASN A 54 14.93 4.86 4.13
N SER A 55 14.58 5.16 2.88
CA SER A 55 13.52 4.45 2.18
C SER A 55 13.88 4.24 0.72
N THR A 56 13.47 3.10 0.18
CA THR A 56 13.65 2.78 -1.24
C THR A 56 12.41 2.07 -1.78
N ALA A 57 12.12 2.27 -3.06
CA ALA A 57 11.00 1.60 -3.70
C ALA A 57 11.31 0.10 -3.86
N ILE A 58 10.30 -0.74 -3.63
CA ILE A 58 10.38 -2.20 -3.74
C ILE A 58 9.42 -2.72 -4.83
N ALA A 59 9.82 -3.78 -5.52
CA ALA A 59 8.95 -4.50 -6.45
C ALA A 59 7.93 -5.35 -5.68
N PHE A 60 6.73 -5.55 -6.24
CA PHE A 60 5.66 -6.27 -5.56
C PHE A 60 4.79 -7.04 -6.54
N TYR A 61 4.01 -8.00 -6.02
CA TYR A 61 2.92 -8.61 -6.77
C TYR A 61 1.63 -7.86 -6.50
N TYR A 62 0.74 -7.81 -7.49
CA TYR A 62 -0.57 -7.23 -7.31
C TYR A 62 -1.65 -7.91 -8.16
N TYR A 63 -2.88 -7.64 -7.76
CA TYR A 63 -4.11 -7.92 -8.48
C TYR A 63 -4.86 -6.61 -8.63
N SER A 64 -5.64 -6.47 -9.70
CA SER A 64 -6.42 -5.27 -9.94
C SER A 64 -7.87 -5.59 -10.27
N GLU A 65 -8.79 -4.87 -9.67
CA GLU A 65 -10.17 -4.74 -10.09
C GLU A 65 -10.26 -3.31 -10.67
N THR A 66 -10.36 -3.18 -11.99
CA THR A 66 -10.35 -1.88 -12.69
C THR A 66 -11.63 -1.61 -13.47
N THR A 67 -12.60 -2.51 -13.38
CA THR A 67 -13.89 -2.35 -14.04
C THR A 67 -14.77 -1.57 -13.08
N ALA A 68 -15.41 -0.50 -13.54
CA ALA A 68 -16.33 0.24 -12.68
C ALA A 68 -17.40 -0.71 -12.10
N ALA A 69 -17.47 -0.81 -10.78
CA ALA A 69 -18.33 -1.75 -10.06
C ALA A 69 -18.11 -3.25 -10.37
N GLY A 70 -16.88 -3.63 -10.73
CA GLY A 70 -16.50 -5.04 -10.88
C GLY A 70 -16.34 -5.75 -9.53
N ASP A 71 -16.29 -7.08 -9.59
CA ASP A 71 -16.11 -7.96 -8.42
C ASP A 71 -14.99 -9.00 -8.63
N THR A 72 -14.28 -8.91 -9.76
CA THR A 72 -13.32 -9.91 -10.21
C THR A 72 -11.93 -9.30 -10.28
N LEU A 73 -11.01 -9.86 -9.49
CA LEU A 73 -9.60 -9.51 -9.54
C LEU A 73 -8.94 -10.07 -10.81
N SER A 74 -7.97 -9.33 -11.35
CA SER A 74 -7.09 -9.79 -12.43
C SER A 74 -6.28 -11.02 -12.04
N THR A 75 -5.50 -11.55 -12.97
CA THR A 75 -4.41 -12.48 -12.62
C THR A 75 -3.32 -11.75 -11.84
N ARG A 76 -2.53 -12.52 -11.06
CA ARG A 76 -1.39 -12.00 -10.31
C ARG A 76 -0.35 -11.44 -11.28
N THR A 77 0.01 -10.18 -11.09
CA THR A 77 0.95 -9.44 -11.95
C THR A 77 2.11 -8.90 -11.12
N ALA A 78 3.31 -8.81 -11.70
CA ALA A 78 4.47 -8.22 -11.05
C ALA A 78 4.60 -6.74 -11.42
N ALA A 79 4.75 -5.88 -10.42
CA ALA A 79 5.17 -4.50 -10.59
C ALA A 79 6.67 -4.37 -10.31
N THR A 80 7.35 -3.50 -11.04
CA THR A 80 8.73 -3.12 -10.71
C THR A 80 8.73 -2.06 -9.59
N THR A 81 9.91 -1.57 -9.21
CA THR A 81 10.04 -0.43 -8.29
C THR A 81 9.42 0.87 -8.81
N SER A 82 9.05 0.94 -10.10
CA SER A 82 8.26 2.04 -10.67
C SER A 82 6.79 2.03 -10.23
N GLY A 83 6.32 0.94 -9.62
CA GLY A 83 4.94 0.80 -9.17
C GLY A 83 3.96 0.47 -10.30
N ILE A 84 2.71 0.84 -10.09
CA ILE A 84 1.59 0.64 -11.02
C ILE A 84 0.92 1.97 -11.37
N THR A 85 0.47 2.10 -12.62
CA THR A 85 -0.40 3.21 -13.01
C THR A 85 -1.84 2.86 -12.68
N GLY A 86 -2.47 3.69 -11.85
CA GLY A 86 -3.88 3.60 -11.48
C GLY A 86 -4.80 3.78 -12.69
N SER A 87 -5.91 3.06 -12.68
CA SER A 87 -6.99 3.19 -13.65
C SER A 87 -7.62 4.58 -13.52
N THR A 88 -8.14 5.12 -14.62
CA THR A 88 -8.94 6.34 -14.62
C THR A 88 -10.43 6.08 -14.37
N ASN A 89 -10.80 4.84 -14.04
CA ASN A 89 -12.16 4.50 -13.66
C ASN A 89 -12.40 4.78 -12.17
N ASP A 90 -13.65 5.06 -11.84
CA ASP A 90 -14.11 5.21 -10.46
C ASP A 90 -14.39 3.85 -9.82
N GLY A 91 -14.30 3.79 -8.49
CA GLY A 91 -14.68 2.62 -7.69
C GLY A 91 -13.82 1.39 -7.94
N VAL A 92 -12.52 1.57 -8.20
CA VAL A 92 -11.57 0.51 -8.50
C VAL A 92 -10.68 0.19 -7.30
N MET A 93 -10.07 -1.00 -7.29
CA MET A 93 -9.12 -1.39 -6.25
C MET A 93 -7.92 -2.19 -6.76
N TYR A 94 -6.84 -2.09 -5.99
CA TYR A 94 -5.62 -2.87 -6.15
C TYR A 94 -5.33 -3.64 -4.88
N VAL A 95 -5.00 -4.91 -5.02
CA VAL A 95 -4.54 -5.77 -3.93
C VAL A 95 -3.06 -6.03 -4.16
N ILE A 96 -2.21 -5.47 -3.32
CA ILE A 96 -0.75 -5.61 -3.36
C ILE A 96 -0.34 -6.65 -2.32
N GLU A 97 0.51 -7.59 -2.72
CA GLU A 97 1.00 -8.67 -1.88
C GLU A 97 2.53 -8.58 -1.76
N ILE A 98 3.01 -8.55 -0.51
CA ILE A 98 4.44 -8.50 -0.19
C ILE A 98 4.75 -9.49 0.93
N ASP A 99 5.68 -10.41 0.67
CA ASP A 99 6.27 -11.27 1.68
C ASP A 99 7.45 -10.58 2.37
N ALA A 100 7.62 -10.82 3.67
CA ALA A 100 8.75 -10.28 4.43
C ALA A 100 10.12 -10.73 3.88
N SER A 101 10.18 -11.87 3.19
CA SER A 101 11.39 -12.35 2.52
C SER A 101 11.79 -11.54 1.28
N GLN A 102 10.91 -10.68 0.78
CA GLN A 102 11.20 -9.77 -0.32
C GLN A 102 11.91 -8.49 0.15
N LEU A 103 11.82 -8.17 1.44
CA LEU A 103 12.47 -6.99 2.01
C LEU A 103 13.99 -7.14 1.99
N THR A 104 14.67 -6.05 1.65
CA THR A 104 16.12 -5.95 1.73
C THR A 104 16.56 -6.01 3.20
N ASP A 105 17.71 -6.63 3.47
CA ASP A 105 18.24 -6.69 4.83
C ASP A 105 18.41 -5.28 5.43
N GLY A 106 17.97 -5.10 6.67
CA GLY A 106 17.90 -3.80 7.34
C GLY A 106 16.62 -3.00 7.11
N TYR A 107 15.79 -3.35 6.12
CA TYR A 107 14.47 -2.74 5.92
C TYR A 107 13.38 -3.64 6.49
N LYS A 108 12.62 -3.13 7.46
CA LYS A 108 11.60 -3.91 8.19
C LYS A 108 10.19 -3.32 8.09
N TYR A 109 10.06 -2.19 7.43
CA TYR A 109 8.83 -1.43 7.37
C TYR A 109 8.40 -1.19 5.94
N LEU A 110 7.10 -0.98 5.74
CA LEU A 110 6.52 -0.67 4.43
C LEU A 110 5.76 0.66 4.50
N GLN A 111 5.74 1.36 3.37
CA GLN A 111 4.95 2.57 3.15
C GLN A 111 4.40 2.58 1.73
N VAL A 112 3.09 2.76 1.58
CA VAL A 112 2.43 2.90 0.29
C VAL A 112 2.43 4.37 -0.11
N CYS A 113 2.77 4.67 -1.36
CA CYS A 113 2.79 6.04 -1.87
C CYS A 113 1.93 6.13 -3.14
N ALA A 114 1.05 7.13 -3.19
CA ALA A 114 0.29 7.52 -4.36
C ALA A 114 0.78 8.88 -4.86
N SER A 115 1.09 8.99 -6.15
CA SER A 115 1.48 10.28 -6.74
C SER A 115 0.29 11.23 -6.86
N ASP A 116 0.56 12.54 -6.84
CA ASP A 116 -0.44 13.54 -7.23
C ASP A 116 -0.92 13.28 -8.67
N PRO A 117 -2.23 13.06 -8.90
CA PRO A 117 -2.78 12.89 -10.24
C PRO A 117 -3.08 14.23 -10.94
N SER A 118 -2.88 15.39 -10.29
CA SER A 118 -3.24 16.72 -10.80
C SER A 118 -4.74 16.88 -11.14
N ALA A 119 -5.57 16.08 -10.50
CA ALA A 119 -7.03 16.12 -10.57
C ALA A 119 -7.60 15.54 -9.28
N ALA A 120 -8.86 15.86 -8.95
CA ALA A 120 -9.53 15.31 -7.77
C ALA A 120 -9.58 13.77 -7.86
N THR A 121 -8.94 13.09 -6.92
CA THR A 121 -8.89 11.62 -6.85
C THR A 121 -8.98 11.19 -5.40
N LEU A 122 -10.02 10.42 -5.06
CA LEU A 122 -10.21 9.88 -3.71
C LEU A 122 -9.43 8.58 -3.56
N TYR A 123 -8.51 8.55 -2.59
CA TYR A 123 -7.62 7.44 -2.30
C TYR A 123 -7.79 6.97 -0.85
N SER A 124 -7.73 5.65 -0.63
CA SER A 124 -7.55 5.07 0.71
C SER A 124 -6.69 3.82 0.65
N CYS A 125 -6.07 3.49 1.79
CA CYS A 125 -5.17 2.35 1.91
C CYS A 125 -5.39 1.58 3.21
N VAL A 126 -5.58 0.27 3.09
CA VAL A 126 -5.71 -0.65 4.21
C VAL A 126 -4.65 -1.74 4.09
N ALA A 127 -3.85 -1.94 5.13
CA ALA A 127 -2.87 -3.02 5.19
C ALA A 127 -3.34 -4.13 6.14
N ILE A 128 -3.29 -5.37 5.70
CA ILE A 128 -3.62 -6.57 6.47
C ILE A 128 -2.34 -7.39 6.62
N LEU A 129 -1.85 -7.47 7.85
CA LEU A 129 -0.62 -8.21 8.18
C LEU A 129 -0.99 -9.61 8.65
N SER A 130 -0.33 -10.62 8.10
CA SER A 130 -0.66 -12.03 8.34
C SER A 130 0.59 -12.91 8.53
N GLY A 131 0.36 -14.14 8.97
CA GLY A 131 1.44 -15.06 9.37
C GLY A 131 2.20 -14.57 10.61
N SER A 132 1.46 -14.10 11.62
CA SER A 132 2.07 -13.61 12.86
C SER A 132 2.90 -14.70 13.53
N ARG A 133 4.12 -14.38 13.97
CA ARG A 133 4.97 -15.32 14.73
C ARG A 133 4.41 -15.64 16.13
N TYR A 134 3.54 -14.79 16.66
CA TYR A 134 2.94 -14.89 18.00
C TYR A 134 1.43 -15.09 17.94
N SER A 135 0.97 -16.13 17.24
CA SER A 135 -0.46 -16.46 17.12
C SER A 135 -1.09 -16.69 18.50
N GLY A 136 -1.77 -15.66 19.05
CA GLY A 136 -2.46 -15.73 20.33
C GLY A 136 -2.57 -14.40 21.08
N ASP A 137 -1.68 -13.43 20.83
CA ASP A 137 -1.77 -12.09 21.43
C ASP A 137 -2.58 -11.14 20.52
N PRO A 138 -3.49 -10.32 21.08
CA PRO A 138 -4.11 -9.24 20.32
C PRO A 138 -2.98 -8.37 19.77
N ALA A 139 -2.97 -8.19 18.44
CA ALA A 139 -1.90 -7.58 17.66
C ALA A 139 -1.03 -6.59 18.44
N THR A 140 0.15 -7.04 18.88
CA THR A 140 1.20 -6.18 19.41
C THR A 140 1.40 -5.05 18.41
N GLU A 141 1.16 -3.82 18.86
CA GLU A 141 0.82 -2.65 18.04
C GLU A 141 1.73 -2.51 16.80
N ALA A 142 1.15 -2.73 15.61
CA ALA A 142 1.87 -2.60 14.32
C ALA A 142 2.16 -1.14 13.92
N ILE A 143 1.72 -0.18 14.75
CA ILE A 143 1.83 1.26 14.57
C ILE A 143 2.40 1.84 15.87
N THR A 144 3.50 2.58 15.78
CA THR A 144 3.86 3.55 16.84
C THR A 144 3.23 4.88 16.42
N ALA A 145 2.17 5.31 17.11
CA ALA A 145 1.55 6.61 16.85
C ALA A 145 2.56 7.73 17.18
N ILE A 146 2.82 8.63 16.22
CA ILE A 146 3.52 9.89 16.50
C ILE A 146 2.48 10.83 17.11
N VAL A 147 2.73 11.28 18.34
CA VAL A 147 1.99 12.36 19.02
C VAL A 147 2.62 13.70 18.66
#